data_AF-R7ZZ09-F1
#
_entry.id   AF-R7ZZ09-F1
#
_cell.length_a   1.000
_cell.length_b   1.000
_cell.length_c   1.000
_cell.angle_alpha   90.00
_cell.angle_beta   90.00
_cell.angle_gamma   90.00
#
_symmetry.space_group_name_H-M   'P 1'
#
loop_
_entity.id
_entity.type
_entity.pdbx_description
1 polymer ?
#
loop_
_entity_poly.entity_id
_entity_poly.type
_entity_poly.pdbx_seq_one_letter_code
_entity_poly.pdbx_strand_id
1 'polypeptide(L)'
;MDYFIVDIGNSRIKGAHFRDNALREEWSMTAISELNRLADTLVFERALVSSVKWRKDELEASLGFPFVYFDYETGLPVKNCYETPFTLGLDRIAAVIGARCFKPEGPLLAIDLGTCITYEFLDSDNSYLGGGISPGIQLRAEAMHRHTARLPLVEWPKDGVPLIGRNTRSCMQSGMYYGVRHEVFGMIQSYSAAYPGLGVYICGGDAKYFESLTKEHIFVIPNLVLYGLNRILSYNVEKLRA
;
A
#
# COMPACT_ATOMS: atom_id res chain seq x y z
N MET A 1 0.39 12.93 -20.76
CA MET A 1 0.97 13.22 -19.44
C MET A 1 1.83 12.04 -19.03
N ASP A 2 3.15 12.18 -19.17
CA ASP A 2 4.13 11.15 -18.81
C ASP A 2 4.73 11.44 -17.42
N TYR A 3 4.50 10.56 -16.45
CA TYR A 3 4.90 10.76 -15.05
C TYR A 3 5.74 9.62 -14.52
N PHE A 4 6.78 9.97 -13.74
CA PHE A 4 7.60 9.02 -13.02
C PHE A 4 7.28 9.05 -11.52
N ILE A 5 6.80 7.94 -11.00
CA ILE A 5 6.33 7.81 -9.62
C ILE A 5 7.28 6.91 -8.85
N VAL A 6 7.72 7.37 -7.69
CA VAL A 6 8.65 6.64 -6.82
C VAL A 6 8.07 6.53 -5.42
N ASP A 7 8.04 5.31 -4.89
CA ASP A 7 7.69 5.01 -3.50
C ASP A 7 8.87 4.34 -2.80
N ILE A 8 9.47 5.04 -1.84
CA ILE A 8 10.63 4.61 -1.09
C ILE A 8 10.19 4.07 0.27
N GLY A 9 10.13 2.75 0.37
CA GLY A 9 9.95 2.03 1.63
C GLY A 9 11.27 1.78 2.37
N ASN A 10 11.18 1.18 3.55
CA ASN A 10 12.36 0.81 4.35
C ASN A 10 13.28 -0.19 3.63
N SER A 11 12.68 -1.24 3.04
CA SER A 11 13.40 -2.37 2.46
C SER A 11 13.49 -2.34 0.93
N ARG A 12 12.65 -1.53 0.27
CA ARG A 12 12.49 -1.54 -1.19
C ARG A 12 12.06 -0.17 -1.68
N ILE A 13 12.59 0.20 -2.84
CA ILE A 13 12.16 1.33 -3.65
C ILE A 13 11.33 0.78 -4.81
N LYS A 14 10.15 1.33 -5.02
CA LYS A 14 9.29 1.05 -6.17
C LYS A 14 9.31 2.24 -7.11
N GLY A 15 9.53 1.99 -8.40
CA GLY A 15 9.37 2.99 -9.45
C GLY A 15 8.24 2.58 -10.37
N ALA A 16 7.53 3.55 -10.95
CA ALA A 16 6.55 3.30 -11.98
C ALA A 16 6.51 4.46 -12.98
N HIS A 17 6.43 4.11 -14.26
CA HIS A 17 6.23 5.07 -15.34
C HIS A 17 4.78 5.00 -15.81
N PHE A 18 4.09 6.13 -15.70
CA PHE A 18 2.70 6.30 -16.12
C PHE A 18 2.63 7.18 -17.36
N ARG A 19 1.83 6.77 -18.35
CA ARG A 19 1.47 7.60 -19.50
C ARG A 19 -0.04 7.70 -19.60
N ASP A 20 -0.55 8.93 -19.50
CA ASP A 20 -1.98 9.26 -19.50
C ASP A 20 -2.74 8.49 -18.41
N ASN A 21 -2.17 8.47 -17.20
CA ASN A 21 -2.63 7.73 -16.02
C ASN A 21 -2.64 6.19 -16.16
N ALA A 22 -2.19 5.65 -17.30
CA ALA A 22 -2.00 4.21 -17.46
C ALA A 22 -0.58 3.81 -17.07
N LEU A 23 -0.45 2.81 -16.18
CA LEU A 23 0.83 2.21 -15.83
C LEU A 23 1.44 1.54 -17.07
N ARG A 24 2.67 1.91 -17.41
CA ARG A 24 3.41 1.34 -18.56
C ARG A 24 4.47 0.36 -18.11
N GLU A 25 5.26 0.78 -17.13
CA GLU A 25 6.38 0.03 -16.61
C GLU A 25 6.47 0.20 -15.10
N GLU A 26 6.89 -0.86 -14.40
CA GLU A 26 7.13 -0.84 -12.97
C GLU A 26 8.47 -1.51 -12.66
N TRP A 27 9.13 -1.01 -11.61
CA TRP A 27 10.44 -1.49 -11.17
C TRP A 27 10.50 -1.62 -9.66
N SER A 28 11.38 -2.50 -9.22
CA SER A 28 11.72 -2.69 -7.81
C SER A 28 13.24 -2.69 -7.67
N MET A 29 13.74 -1.89 -6.76
CA MET A 29 15.17 -1.72 -6.48
C MET A 29 15.41 -1.51 -4.99
N THR A 30 16.66 -1.54 -4.55
CA THR A 30 17.03 -1.33 -3.13
C THR A 30 17.94 -0.14 -2.91
N ALA A 31 18.52 0.42 -3.98
CA ALA A 31 19.49 1.50 -3.92
C ALA A 31 19.06 2.74 -4.74
N ILE A 32 19.34 3.94 -4.21
CA ILE A 32 19.10 5.21 -4.92
C ILE A 32 19.93 5.29 -6.22
N SER A 33 21.13 4.70 -6.25
CA SER A 33 21.96 4.71 -7.46
C SER A 33 21.33 3.93 -8.61
N GLU A 34 20.57 2.88 -8.33
CA GLU A 34 19.75 2.17 -9.33
C GLU A 34 18.60 3.02 -9.81
N LEU A 35 17.95 3.76 -8.90
CA LEU A 35 16.87 4.69 -9.24
C LEU A 35 17.33 5.82 -10.18
N ASN A 36 18.50 6.41 -9.93
CA ASN A 36 19.07 7.43 -10.81
C ASN A 36 19.39 6.86 -12.20
N ARG A 37 20.05 5.70 -12.26
CA ARG A 37 20.34 5.05 -13.55
C ARG A 37 19.07 4.73 -14.34
N LEU A 38 18.00 4.32 -13.65
CA LEU A 38 16.71 4.12 -14.28
C LEU A 38 16.15 5.44 -14.82
N ALA A 39 16.15 6.50 -13.99
CA ALA A 39 15.61 7.80 -14.37
C ALA A 39 16.32 8.38 -15.61
N ASP A 40 17.63 8.16 -15.76
CA ASP A 40 18.42 8.58 -16.93
C ASP A 40 17.95 7.93 -18.25
N THR A 41 17.27 6.77 -18.17
CA THR A 41 16.74 6.05 -19.33
C THR A 41 15.30 6.42 -19.68
N LEU A 42 14.62 7.16 -18.81
CA LEU A 42 13.20 7.49 -18.94
C LEU A 42 13.02 8.93 -19.45
N VAL A 43 11.96 9.13 -20.23
CA VAL A 43 11.48 10.47 -20.59
C VAL A 43 10.15 10.68 -19.89
N PHE A 44 10.10 11.65 -18.97
CA PHE A 44 8.89 12.00 -18.23
C PHE A 44 8.79 13.52 -18.05
N GLU A 45 7.55 14.03 -17.97
CA GLU A 45 7.27 15.45 -17.77
C GLU A 45 7.49 15.88 -16.32
N ARG A 46 7.10 15.02 -15.37
CA ARG A 46 7.17 15.28 -13.93
C ARG A 46 7.41 13.99 -13.16
N ALA A 47 8.01 14.11 -11.99
CA ALA A 47 8.14 13.02 -11.04
C ALA A 47 7.49 13.37 -9.70
N LEU A 48 7.02 12.35 -8.99
CA LEU A 48 6.61 12.45 -7.59
C LEU A 48 7.30 11.34 -6.78
N VAL A 49 7.90 11.73 -5.67
CA VAL A 49 8.64 10.83 -4.77
C VAL A 49 7.98 10.84 -3.39
N SER A 50 7.58 9.66 -2.92
CA SER A 50 7.19 9.36 -1.55
C SER A 50 8.33 8.64 -0.84
N SER A 51 8.56 8.93 0.43
CA SER A 51 9.63 8.28 1.20
C SER A 51 9.33 8.23 2.69
N VAL A 52 9.43 7.03 3.26
CA VAL A 52 9.43 6.81 4.73
C VAL A 52 10.84 6.65 5.30
N LYS A 53 11.87 6.66 4.44
CA LYS A 53 13.26 6.36 4.81
C LYS A 53 14.17 7.59 4.81
N TRP A 54 14.06 8.42 3.78
CA TRP A 54 14.84 9.65 3.60
C TRP A 54 13.94 10.87 3.56
N ARG A 55 14.49 12.00 4.05
CA ARG A 55 13.84 13.31 4.00
C ARG A 55 13.97 13.94 2.61
N LYS A 56 13.17 14.98 2.37
CA LYS A 56 13.19 15.76 1.13
C LYS A 56 14.58 16.29 0.77
N ASP A 57 15.27 16.93 1.71
CA ASP A 57 16.59 17.54 1.49
C ASP A 57 17.67 16.51 1.14
N GLU A 58 17.61 15.32 1.74
CA GLU A 58 18.50 14.21 1.42
C GLU A 58 18.25 13.67 -0.01
N LEU A 59 16.98 13.59 -0.40
CA LEU A 59 16.59 13.14 -1.73
C LEU A 59 16.91 14.17 -2.82
N GLU A 60 16.72 15.47 -2.55
CA GLU A 60 17.12 16.55 -3.45
C GLU A 60 18.64 16.55 -3.71
N ALA A 61 19.44 16.21 -2.70
CA ALA A 61 20.89 16.06 -2.87
C ALA A 61 21.30 14.76 -3.60
N SER A 62 20.45 13.73 -3.59
CA SER A 62 20.80 12.39 -4.07
C SER A 62 20.20 12.01 -5.42
N LEU A 63 19.05 12.59 -5.79
CA LEU A 63 18.34 12.27 -7.03
C LEU A 63 18.76 13.20 -8.17
N GLY A 64 19.04 12.62 -9.33
CA GLY A 64 19.51 13.35 -10.52
C GLY A 64 18.42 14.06 -11.32
N PHE A 65 17.18 14.12 -10.82
CA PHE A 65 16.02 14.64 -11.54
C PHE A 65 15.10 15.44 -10.60
N PRO A 66 14.37 16.45 -11.12
CA PRO A 66 13.43 17.23 -10.33
C PRO A 66 12.19 16.39 -9.97
N PHE A 67 11.67 16.57 -8.76
CA PHE A 67 10.48 15.85 -8.29
C PHE A 67 9.61 16.70 -7.37
N VAL A 68 8.33 16.35 -7.29
CA VAL A 68 7.44 16.76 -6.20
C VAL A 68 7.65 15.77 -5.05
N TYR A 69 8.01 16.28 -3.87
CA TYR A 69 8.05 15.46 -2.67
C TYR A 69 6.63 15.32 -2.12
N PHE A 70 6.19 14.10 -1.83
CA PHE A 70 4.88 13.87 -1.24
C PHE A 70 4.94 14.04 0.27
N ASP A 71 4.22 15.04 0.77
CA ASP A 71 4.13 15.42 2.18
C ASP A 71 2.70 15.81 2.57
N TYR A 72 2.51 16.26 3.82
CA TYR A 72 1.21 16.67 4.36
C TYR A 72 0.67 17.97 3.78
N GLU A 73 1.50 18.76 3.08
CA GLU A 73 1.08 20.00 2.41
C GLU A 73 0.62 19.74 0.98
N THR A 74 0.93 18.57 0.44
CA THR A 74 0.52 18.16 -0.91
C THR A 74 -0.99 18.04 -1.01
N GLY A 75 -1.59 18.73 -1.99
CA GLY A 75 -3.03 18.70 -2.22
C GLY A 75 -3.55 17.30 -2.56
N LEU A 76 -4.67 16.90 -1.96
CA LEU A 76 -5.26 15.58 -2.14
C LEU A 76 -6.57 15.64 -2.94
N PRO A 77 -6.86 14.64 -3.80
CA PRO A 77 -8.12 14.52 -4.53
C PRO A 77 -9.31 14.02 -3.68
N VAL A 78 -9.09 13.84 -2.37
CA VAL A 78 -10.08 13.39 -1.38
C VAL A 78 -10.03 14.30 -0.17
N LYS A 79 -11.12 14.34 0.61
CA LYS A 79 -11.16 15.09 1.87
C LYS A 79 -10.53 14.25 2.98
N ASN A 80 -9.40 14.68 3.54
CA ASN A 80 -8.81 14.02 4.70
C ASN A 80 -9.57 14.41 5.98
N CYS A 81 -10.39 13.50 6.51
CA CYS A 81 -11.14 13.67 7.76
C CYS A 81 -10.46 12.98 8.95
N TYR A 82 -9.22 12.53 8.81
CA TYR A 82 -8.46 11.96 9.92
C TYR A 82 -8.24 13.02 11.00
N GLU A 83 -8.49 12.69 12.28
CA GLU A 83 -8.47 13.66 13.38
C GLU A 83 -7.09 14.32 13.57
N THR A 84 -6.02 13.57 13.28
CA THR A 84 -4.63 14.02 13.37
C THR A 84 -3.97 13.93 11.98
N PRO A 85 -4.29 14.81 11.03
CA PRO A 85 -3.91 14.66 9.63
C PRO A 85 -2.39 14.61 9.42
N PHE A 86 -1.62 15.28 10.27
CA PHE A 86 -0.15 15.31 10.23
C PHE A 86 0.54 14.07 10.83
N THR A 87 -0.22 13.12 11.37
CA THR A 87 0.32 11.83 11.85
C THR A 87 -0.06 10.66 10.95
N LEU A 88 -0.83 10.92 9.90
CA LEU A 88 -1.32 9.89 8.98
C LEU A 88 -0.17 9.37 8.12
N GLY A 89 0.03 8.05 8.07
CA GLY A 89 0.93 7.44 7.09
C GLY A 89 0.54 7.85 5.67
N LEU A 90 1.45 8.52 4.96
CA LEU A 90 1.19 9.03 3.62
C LEU A 90 0.98 7.90 2.59
N ASP A 91 1.64 6.76 2.80
CA ASP A 91 1.42 5.52 2.06
C ASP A 91 -0.04 5.03 2.18
N ARG A 92 -0.65 5.13 3.37
CA ARG A 92 -2.03 4.73 3.63
C ARG A 92 -3.03 5.57 2.83
N ILE A 93 -2.88 6.90 2.85
CA ILE A 93 -3.78 7.76 2.07
C ILE A 93 -3.54 7.64 0.57
N ALA A 94 -2.29 7.40 0.14
CA ALA A 94 -2.00 7.09 -1.26
C ALA A 94 -2.67 5.77 -1.67
N ALA A 95 -2.63 4.72 -0.85
CA ALA A 95 -3.25 3.43 -1.17
C ALA A 95 -4.75 3.54 -1.44
N VAL A 96 -5.49 4.27 -0.58
CA VAL A 96 -6.95 4.45 -0.76
C VAL A 96 -7.29 5.34 -1.97
N ILE A 97 -6.48 6.37 -2.24
CA ILE A 97 -6.62 7.18 -3.47
C ILE A 97 -6.33 6.33 -4.70
N GLY A 98 -5.33 5.45 -4.64
CA GLY A 98 -5.05 4.50 -5.71
C GLY A 98 -6.21 3.55 -5.98
N ALA A 99 -6.85 3.04 -4.93
CA ALA A 99 -8.02 2.19 -5.04
C ALA A 99 -9.23 2.95 -5.64
N ARG A 100 -9.42 4.22 -5.29
CA ARG A 100 -10.45 5.11 -5.86
C ARG A 100 -10.33 5.24 -7.39
N CYS A 101 -9.15 5.09 -7.99
CA CYS A 101 -8.99 5.05 -9.44
C CYS A 101 -9.73 3.87 -10.12
N PHE A 102 -9.99 2.79 -9.39
CA PHE A 102 -10.68 1.59 -9.88
C PHE A 102 -12.15 1.52 -9.44
N LYS A 103 -12.56 2.38 -8.52
CA LYS A 103 -13.95 2.55 -8.07
C LYS A 103 -14.31 4.03 -8.04
N PRO A 104 -14.77 4.63 -9.15
CA PRO A 104 -15.01 6.07 -9.20
C PRO A 104 -15.99 6.59 -8.13
N GLU A 105 -16.95 5.76 -7.68
CA GLU A 105 -18.04 6.17 -6.80
C GLU A 105 -18.36 5.16 -5.68
N GLY A 106 -19.02 5.64 -4.63
CA GLY A 106 -19.50 4.84 -3.49
C GLY A 106 -18.40 4.48 -2.49
N PRO A 107 -18.76 3.77 -1.41
CA PRO A 107 -17.83 3.48 -0.32
C PRO A 107 -16.75 2.50 -0.78
N LEU A 108 -15.53 2.68 -0.28
CA LEU A 108 -14.36 1.91 -0.70
C LEU A 108 -13.49 1.55 0.50
N LEU A 109 -12.99 0.32 0.51
CA LEU A 109 -12.01 -0.18 1.46
C LEU A 109 -10.76 -0.62 0.70
N ALA A 110 -9.64 0.06 0.91
CA ALA A 110 -8.33 -0.42 0.48
C ALA A 110 -7.67 -1.21 1.62
N ILE A 111 -7.07 -2.36 1.30
CA ILE A 111 -6.40 -3.23 2.26
C ILE A 111 -4.98 -3.50 1.76
N ASP A 112 -3.96 -3.07 2.49
CA ASP A 112 -2.57 -3.42 2.18
C ASP A 112 -2.11 -4.58 3.05
N LEU A 113 -1.70 -5.68 2.42
CA LEU A 113 -1.14 -6.87 3.07
C LEU A 113 0.39 -6.85 2.96
N GLY A 114 1.03 -6.12 3.87
CA GLY A 114 2.47 -5.96 3.96
C GLY A 114 3.02 -6.21 5.37
N THR A 115 4.06 -5.45 5.76
CA THR A 115 4.67 -5.55 7.11
C THR A 115 3.64 -5.35 8.22
N CYS A 116 2.74 -4.39 8.03
CA CYS A 116 1.46 -4.30 8.73
C CYS A 116 0.35 -4.60 7.74
N ILE A 117 -0.81 -5.02 8.25
CA ILE A 117 -2.05 -5.00 7.50
C ILE A 117 -2.72 -3.67 7.78
N THR A 118 -3.05 -2.94 6.73
CA THR A 118 -3.76 -1.67 6.86
C THR A 118 -5.12 -1.75 6.18
N TYR A 119 -6.09 -1.05 6.74
CA TYR A 119 -7.46 -0.97 6.25
C TYR A 119 -7.78 0.51 6.12
N GLU A 120 -8.08 0.97 4.92
CA GLU A 120 -8.24 2.39 4.60
C GLU A 120 -9.62 2.61 3.99
N PHE A 121 -10.47 3.36 4.69
CA PHE A 121 -11.86 3.55 4.31
C PHE A 121 -12.08 4.94 3.70
N LEU A 122 -12.74 4.95 2.55
CA LEU A 122 -13.29 6.15 1.91
C LEU A 122 -14.80 6.00 1.82
N ASP A 123 -15.54 6.99 2.31
CA ASP A 123 -16.99 6.99 2.17
C ASP A 123 -17.45 7.38 0.75
N SER A 124 -18.77 7.45 0.57
CA SER A 124 -19.39 7.85 -0.70
C SER A 124 -19.13 9.31 -1.09
N ASP A 125 -18.79 10.16 -0.12
CA ASP A 125 -18.56 11.60 -0.32
C ASP A 125 -17.07 11.91 -0.58
N ASN A 126 -16.26 10.89 -0.88
CA ASN A 126 -14.80 10.99 -1.02
C ASN A 126 -14.12 11.56 0.25
N SER A 127 -14.66 11.27 1.43
CA SER A 127 -14.02 11.55 2.71
C SER A 127 -13.23 10.35 3.20
N TYR A 128 -11.94 10.56 3.44
CA TYR A 128 -11.07 9.60 4.11
C TYR A 128 -11.28 9.69 5.61
N LEU A 129 -11.92 8.67 6.17
CA LEU A 129 -12.29 8.63 7.59
C LEU A 129 -11.24 7.91 8.46
N GLY A 130 -10.23 7.30 7.83
CA GLY A 130 -9.25 6.45 8.51
C GLY A 130 -9.52 4.97 8.29
N GLY A 131 -9.23 4.17 9.30
CA GLY A 131 -9.48 2.73 9.30
C GLY A 131 -8.63 1.99 10.32
N GLY A 132 -8.09 0.82 9.97
CA GLY A 132 -7.43 -0.08 10.90
C GLY A 132 -5.96 -0.35 10.56
N ILE A 133 -5.16 -0.66 11.58
CA ILE A 133 -3.78 -1.17 11.42
C ILE A 133 -3.64 -2.39 12.32
N SER A 134 -3.11 -3.48 11.79
CA SER A 134 -2.77 -4.68 12.53
C SER A 134 -1.40 -5.20 12.08
N PRO A 135 -0.73 -6.10 12.84
CA PRO A 135 0.55 -6.63 12.41
C PRO A 135 0.39 -7.42 11.10
N GLY A 136 1.44 -7.49 10.29
CA GLY A 136 1.53 -8.41 9.15
C GLY A 136 1.89 -9.82 9.59
N ILE A 137 1.98 -10.75 8.65
CA ILE A 137 2.36 -12.15 8.94
C ILE A 137 3.76 -12.21 9.53
N GLN A 138 4.73 -11.60 8.84
CA GLN A 138 6.13 -11.63 9.24
C GLN A 138 6.34 -10.96 10.60
N LEU A 139 5.65 -9.84 10.85
CA LEU A 139 5.73 -9.14 12.14
C LEU A 139 5.15 -9.99 13.28
N ARG A 140 4.07 -10.76 13.05
CA ARG A 140 3.56 -11.73 14.03
C ARG A 140 4.60 -12.82 14.35
N ALA A 141 5.30 -13.34 13.33
CA ALA A 141 6.35 -14.35 13.52
C ALA A 141 7.54 -13.81 14.34
N GLU A 142 8.00 -12.61 13.99
CA GLU A 142 9.09 -11.91 14.69
C GLU A 142 8.73 -11.59 16.14
N ALA A 143 7.51 -11.12 16.39
CA ALA A 143 7.03 -10.84 17.74
C ALA A 143 7.04 -12.11 18.61
N MET A 144 6.49 -13.23 18.11
CA MET A 144 6.51 -14.51 18.83
C MET A 144 7.93 -15.01 19.11
N HIS A 145 8.84 -14.89 18.13
CA HIS A 145 10.23 -15.30 18.31
C HIS A 145 10.94 -14.42 19.36
N ARG A 146 10.78 -13.09 19.28
CA ARG A 146 11.48 -12.14 20.13
C ARG A 146 10.97 -12.12 21.57
N HIS A 147 9.68 -12.36 21.77
CA HIS A 147 9.02 -12.25 23.08
C HIS A 147 8.76 -13.61 23.75
N THR A 148 9.37 -14.69 23.27
CA THR A 148 9.29 -16.01 23.93
C THR A 148 10.65 -16.70 23.98
N ALA A 149 10.87 -17.55 24.99
CA ALA A 149 12.17 -18.17 25.21
C ALA A 149 12.53 -19.29 24.22
N ARG A 150 11.53 -19.90 23.54
CA ARG A 150 11.71 -21.14 22.78
C ARG A 150 11.02 -21.20 21.44
N LEU A 151 10.19 -20.20 21.07
CA LEU A 151 9.58 -20.23 19.75
C LEU A 151 10.62 -19.87 18.68
N PRO A 152 10.77 -20.70 17.64
CA PRO A 152 11.70 -20.41 16.57
C PRO A 152 11.16 -19.26 15.71
N LEU A 153 12.07 -18.54 15.04
CA LEU A 153 11.68 -17.72 13.91
C LEU A 153 11.15 -18.66 12.81
N VAL A 154 9.91 -18.43 12.41
CA VAL A 154 9.21 -19.20 11.38
C VAL A 154 9.03 -18.34 10.16
N GLU A 155 9.39 -18.89 9.01
CA GLU A 155 9.04 -18.29 7.72
C GLU A 155 7.64 -18.73 7.30
N TRP A 156 7.05 -17.94 6.41
CA TRP A 156 5.81 -18.32 5.78
C TRP A 156 5.99 -19.54 4.88
N PRO A 157 5.16 -20.58 5.02
CA PRO A 157 5.26 -21.76 4.18
C PRO A 157 4.93 -21.41 2.72
N LYS A 158 5.72 -21.92 1.79
CA LYS A 158 5.50 -21.75 0.35
C LYS A 158 4.26 -22.52 -0.13
N ASP A 159 3.92 -23.59 0.59
CA ASP A 159 2.78 -24.48 0.34
C ASP A 159 1.62 -24.21 1.31
N GLY A 160 0.46 -24.82 1.05
CA GLY A 160 -0.73 -24.68 1.89
C GLY A 160 -0.48 -25.01 3.37
N VAL A 161 -1.18 -24.30 4.26
CA VAL A 161 -1.02 -24.43 5.72
C VAL A 161 -2.12 -25.31 6.30
N PRO A 162 -1.81 -26.41 7.01
CA PRO A 162 -2.83 -27.23 7.65
C PRO A 162 -3.46 -26.49 8.84
N LEU A 163 -4.77 -26.69 9.06
CA LEU A 163 -5.48 -26.13 10.20
C LEU A 163 -4.98 -26.68 11.55
N ILE A 164 -4.52 -27.93 11.58
CA ILE A 164 -3.95 -28.54 12.78
C ILE A 164 -2.45 -28.75 12.55
N GLY A 165 -1.63 -27.93 13.21
CA GLY A 165 -0.18 -28.14 13.30
C GLY A 165 0.16 -29.35 14.18
N ARG A 166 1.27 -30.02 13.86
CA ARG A 166 1.74 -31.23 14.58
C ARG A 166 3.12 -31.06 15.22
N ASN A 167 3.67 -29.87 15.15
CA ASN A 167 4.90 -29.43 15.81
C ASN A 167 4.87 -27.92 15.98
N THR A 168 5.72 -27.37 16.84
CA THR A 168 5.75 -25.92 17.16
C THR A 168 5.74 -25.03 15.92
N ARG A 169 6.58 -25.33 14.90
CA ARG A 169 6.64 -24.53 13.67
C ARG A 169 5.31 -24.53 12.92
N SER A 170 4.75 -25.72 12.67
CA SER A 170 3.46 -25.85 11.97
C SER A 170 2.28 -25.29 12.77
N CYS A 171 2.30 -25.37 14.11
CA CYS A 171 1.29 -24.73 14.96
C CYS A 171 1.35 -23.21 14.86
N MET A 172 2.55 -22.62 14.88
CA MET A 172 2.73 -21.17 14.68
C MET A 172 2.27 -20.75 13.28
N GLN A 173 2.68 -21.47 12.23
CA GLN A 173 2.28 -21.19 10.85
C GLN A 173 0.76 -21.25 10.69
N SER A 174 0.12 -22.27 11.26
CA SER A 174 -1.34 -22.42 11.24
C SER A 174 -2.06 -21.26 11.93
N GLY A 175 -1.68 -20.96 13.18
CA GLY A 175 -2.29 -19.86 13.94
C GLY A 175 -2.15 -18.50 13.26
N MET A 176 -0.98 -18.21 12.69
CA MET A 176 -0.78 -16.97 11.92
C MET A 176 -1.61 -16.95 10.65
N TYR A 177 -1.54 -18.00 9.83
CA TYR A 177 -2.26 -18.07 8.54
C TYR A 177 -3.76 -17.88 8.72
N TYR A 178 -4.37 -18.73 9.56
CA TYR A 178 -5.81 -18.69 9.76
C TYR A 178 -6.23 -17.45 10.56
N GLY A 179 -5.39 -16.97 11.48
CA GLY A 179 -5.61 -15.71 12.20
C GLY A 179 -5.76 -14.53 11.24
N VAL A 180 -4.76 -14.31 10.37
CA VAL A 180 -4.82 -13.23 9.35
C VAL A 180 -6.00 -13.42 8.40
N ARG A 181 -6.21 -14.65 7.93
CA ARG A 181 -7.31 -14.95 7.01
C ARG A 181 -8.66 -14.57 7.62
N HIS A 182 -8.92 -14.97 8.86
CA HIS A 182 -10.18 -14.66 9.54
C HIS A 182 -10.30 -13.18 9.88
N GLU A 183 -9.20 -12.51 10.23
CA GLU A 183 -9.16 -11.07 10.45
C GLU A 183 -9.58 -10.30 9.19
N VAL A 184 -8.91 -10.54 8.06
CA VAL A 184 -9.22 -9.86 6.79
C VAL A 184 -10.66 -10.12 6.36
N PHE A 185 -11.13 -11.37 6.43
CA PHE A 185 -12.52 -11.69 6.11
C PHE A 185 -13.53 -11.02 7.05
N GLY A 186 -13.28 -11.05 8.36
CA GLY A 186 -14.16 -10.46 9.36
C GLY A 186 -14.24 -8.94 9.22
N MET A 187 -13.12 -8.30 8.92
CA MET A 187 -13.07 -6.86 8.62
C MET A 187 -13.88 -6.54 7.37
N ILE A 188 -13.66 -7.24 6.26
CA ILE A 188 -14.45 -7.04 5.03
C ILE A 188 -15.94 -7.22 5.30
N GLN A 189 -16.35 -8.28 5.99
CA GLN A 189 -17.77 -8.50 6.32
C GLN A 189 -18.35 -7.36 7.17
N SER A 190 -17.61 -6.88 8.15
CA SER A 190 -18.05 -5.78 9.02
C SER A 190 -18.24 -4.48 8.24
N TYR A 191 -17.28 -4.13 7.37
CA TYR A 191 -17.42 -2.95 6.50
C TYR A 191 -18.54 -3.13 5.46
N SER A 192 -18.66 -4.30 4.83
CA SER A 192 -19.73 -4.54 3.84
C SER A 192 -21.12 -4.50 4.46
N ALA A 193 -21.27 -4.92 5.72
CA ALA A 193 -22.53 -4.82 6.44
C ALA A 193 -22.89 -3.37 6.80
N ALA A 194 -21.89 -2.56 7.17
CA ALA A 194 -22.09 -1.16 7.53
C ALA A 194 -22.27 -0.24 6.30
N TYR A 195 -21.67 -0.58 5.16
CA TYR A 195 -21.61 0.26 3.97
C TYR A 195 -22.03 -0.52 2.71
N PRO A 196 -23.34 -0.53 2.37
CA PRO A 196 -23.82 -1.16 1.15
C PRO A 196 -23.12 -0.62 -0.11
N GLY A 197 -22.78 -1.51 -1.04
CA GLY A 197 -22.06 -1.13 -2.27
C GLY A 197 -20.55 -0.91 -2.10
N LEU A 198 -19.99 -1.35 -0.96
CA LEU A 198 -18.54 -1.32 -0.69
C LEU A 198 -17.75 -2.07 -1.78
N GLY A 199 -16.77 -1.39 -2.36
CA GLY A 199 -15.73 -2.05 -3.15
C GLY A 199 -14.49 -2.28 -2.31
N VAL A 200 -13.92 -3.47 -2.39
CA VAL A 200 -12.74 -3.86 -1.63
C VAL A 200 -11.56 -4.06 -2.59
N TYR A 201 -10.45 -3.39 -2.29
CA TYR A 201 -9.25 -3.40 -3.11
C TYR A 201 -8.06 -3.81 -2.25
N ILE A 202 -7.45 -4.94 -2.57
CA ILE A 202 -6.37 -5.54 -1.80
C ILE A 202 -5.06 -5.37 -2.57
N CYS A 203 -4.01 -4.91 -1.88
CA CYS A 203 -2.65 -4.89 -2.41
C CYS A 203 -1.67 -5.50 -1.40
N GLY A 204 -0.37 -5.37 -1.68
CA GLY A 204 0.70 -5.82 -0.80
C GLY A 204 1.34 -7.13 -1.24
N GLY A 205 2.56 -7.39 -0.72
CA GLY A 205 3.34 -8.55 -1.11
C GLY A 205 2.74 -9.89 -0.65
N ASP A 206 1.93 -9.84 0.42
CA ASP A 206 1.29 -11.02 0.98
C ASP A 206 -0.10 -11.29 0.36
N ALA A 207 -0.61 -10.41 -0.52
CA ALA A 207 -1.93 -10.56 -1.14
C ALA A 207 -2.10 -11.85 -1.94
N LYS A 208 -1.02 -12.36 -2.54
CA LYS A 208 -1.00 -13.64 -3.27
C LYS A 208 -1.48 -14.84 -2.43
N TYR A 209 -1.28 -14.80 -1.11
CA TYR A 209 -1.72 -15.87 -0.20
C TYR A 209 -3.23 -15.86 0.05
N PHE A 210 -3.88 -14.80 -0.44
CA PHE A 210 -5.27 -14.48 -0.23
C PHE A 210 -6.02 -14.34 -1.57
N GLU A 211 -5.48 -14.86 -2.68
CA GLU A 211 -6.18 -14.88 -3.97
C GLU A 211 -7.51 -15.64 -3.90
N SER A 212 -7.60 -16.66 -3.04
CA SER A 212 -8.87 -17.36 -2.75
C SER A 212 -9.93 -16.48 -2.06
N LEU A 213 -9.57 -15.27 -1.61
CA LEU A 213 -10.52 -14.27 -1.10
C LEU A 213 -11.27 -13.56 -2.22
N THR A 214 -10.84 -13.68 -3.48
CA THR A 214 -11.48 -12.98 -4.60
C THR A 214 -12.94 -13.42 -4.74
N LYS A 215 -13.83 -12.44 -4.61
CA LYS A 215 -15.28 -12.51 -4.83
C LYS A 215 -15.66 -11.33 -5.72
N GLU A 216 -16.91 -11.23 -6.18
CA GLU A 216 -17.37 -10.20 -7.14
C GLU A 216 -17.02 -8.74 -6.76
N HIS A 217 -16.73 -8.44 -5.49
CA HIS A 217 -16.39 -7.10 -5.02
C HIS A 217 -15.02 -6.98 -4.34
N ILE A 218 -14.16 -8.01 -4.46
CA ILE A 218 -12.81 -8.03 -3.88
C ILE A 218 -11.81 -8.15 -5.03
N PHE A 219 -11.03 -7.10 -5.25
CA PHE A 219 -10.06 -7.00 -6.34
C PHE A 219 -8.65 -6.96 -5.78
N VAL A 220 -7.74 -7.76 -6.35
CA VAL A 220 -6.31 -7.67 -6.02
C VAL A 220 -5.63 -6.77 -7.04
N ILE A 221 -5.16 -5.62 -6.59
CA ILE A 221 -4.47 -4.64 -7.44
C ILE A 221 -3.04 -4.46 -6.91
N PRO A 222 -2.02 -4.96 -7.61
CA PRO A 222 -0.64 -4.71 -7.23
C PRO A 222 -0.35 -3.21 -7.18
N ASN A 223 0.46 -2.81 -6.19
CA ASN A 223 1.03 -1.46 -6.09
C ASN A 223 0.00 -0.30 -6.10
N LEU A 224 -1.11 -0.42 -5.37
CA LEU A 224 -2.10 0.66 -5.20
C LEU A 224 -1.49 2.02 -4.80
N VAL A 225 -0.45 2.01 -3.96
CA VAL A 225 0.29 3.22 -3.58
C VAL A 225 0.79 3.97 -4.82
N LEU A 226 1.39 3.29 -5.81
CA LEU A 226 1.91 3.93 -7.03
C LEU A 226 0.78 4.57 -7.85
N TYR A 227 -0.38 3.92 -7.96
CA TYR A 227 -1.56 4.51 -8.59
C TYR A 227 -2.07 5.75 -7.85
N GLY A 228 -2.05 5.70 -6.52
CA GLY A 228 -2.43 6.83 -5.67
C GLY A 228 -1.52 8.02 -5.83
N LEU A 229 -0.21 7.80 -5.76
CA LEU A 229 0.82 8.81 -5.99
C LEU A 229 0.71 9.41 -7.40
N ASN A 230 0.47 8.59 -8.43
CA ASN A 230 0.17 9.08 -9.78
C ASN A 230 -1.05 10.00 -9.79
N ARG A 231 -2.17 9.57 -9.18
CA ARG A 231 -3.41 10.36 -9.13
C ARG A 231 -3.23 11.69 -8.38
N ILE A 232 -2.46 11.69 -7.29
CA ILE A 232 -2.10 12.89 -6.51
C ILE A 232 -1.27 13.85 -7.36
N LEU A 233 -0.26 13.34 -8.09
CA LEU A 233 0.51 14.19 -9.00
C LEU A 233 -0.39 14.80 -10.08
N SER A 234 -1.20 13.99 -10.77
CA SER A 234 -2.15 14.45 -11.79
C SER A 234 -3.08 15.53 -11.25
N TYR A 235 -3.64 15.34 -10.05
CA TYR A 235 -4.53 16.31 -9.40
C TYR A 235 -3.88 17.69 -9.19
N ASN A 236 -2.64 17.70 -8.72
CA ASN A 236 -1.93 18.96 -8.47
C ASN A 236 -1.49 19.62 -9.79
N VAL A 237 -1.17 18.85 -10.84
CA VAL A 237 -0.88 19.39 -12.17
C VAL A 237 -2.12 19.98 -12.83
N GLU A 238 -3.26 19.30 -12.73
CA GLU A 238 -4.57 19.76 -13.24
C GLU A 238 -4.97 21.10 -12.60
N LYS A 239 -4.79 21.23 -11.27
CA LYS A 239 -5.07 22.48 -10.55
C LYS A 239 -4.21 23.67 -10.99
N LEU A 240 -2.95 23.44 -11.34
CA LEU A 240 -2.05 24.50 -11.82
C LEU A 240 -2.40 24.99 -13.24
N ARG A 241 -3.23 24.23 -13.98
CA ARG A 241 -3.67 24.56 -15.34
C ARG A 241 -5.06 25.19 -15.39
N ALA A 242 -5.81 25.16 -14.28
CA ALA A 242 -7.14 25.75 -14.14
C ALA A 242 -7.05 27.20 -13.66
#